data_AF-A0A3T1B9D8-F1
#
_entry.id   AF-A0A3T1B9D8-F1
#
_cell.length_a   1.000
_cell.length_b   1.000
_cell.length_c   1.000
_cell.angle_alpha   90.00
_cell.angle_beta   90.00
_cell.angle_gamma   90.00
#
_symmetry.space_group_name_H-M   'P 1'
#
loop_
_entity.id
_entity.type
_entity.pdbx_description
1 polymer ?
#
loop_
_entity_poly.entity_id
_entity_poly.type
_entity_poly.pdbx_seq_one_letter_code
_entity_poly.pdbx_strand_id
1 'polypeptide(L)'
;MTYSMVLLGGLNLPRLRAALAALAGVPEDEVDISDRDAADRNWEAAVLCTYEPVGGDVSWSLDIYLRDADPGEKELGEQLAASLGEPVLYSAQDFPPSAHWLVEPDGSRMRARVYDGEDEETLSLRIDAVERPVGFLPDVRVEAQPEVIREHRMATPITDGLRGLLGDAAKAVLDGLGAWEALTVRMTSGWPPDGWYPLEYWNEDLGYRDELEADIRRLPESLAAAVSTAVGLVDETFRAATREIGGVGPGKGWWWRRVPEPVPWRGVL
;
A
#
# COMPACT_ATOMS: atom_id res chain seq x y z
N MET A 1 -7.71 20.23 -0.72
CA MET A 1 -7.26 18.83 -0.55
C MET A 1 -7.58 18.38 0.86
N THR A 2 -7.98 17.12 1.04
CA THR A 2 -8.33 16.56 2.35
C THR A 2 -7.35 15.46 2.71
N TYR A 3 -6.92 15.41 3.96
CA TYR A 3 -5.97 14.46 4.50
C TYR A 3 -6.49 13.89 5.82
N SER A 4 -6.31 12.60 6.03
CA SER A 4 -6.58 11.94 7.31
C SER A 4 -5.26 11.52 7.95
N MET A 5 -5.02 11.99 9.16
CA MET A 5 -3.80 11.75 9.93
C MET A 5 -4.17 11.27 11.33
N VAL A 6 -3.35 10.43 11.93
CA VAL A 6 -3.57 9.90 13.29
C VAL A 6 -2.34 10.15 14.14
N LEU A 7 -2.51 10.64 15.37
CA LEU A 7 -1.41 10.88 16.32
C LEU A 7 -1.33 9.75 17.35
N LEU A 8 -0.12 9.32 17.70
CA LEU A 8 0.09 8.35 18.78
C LEU A 8 0.13 9.02 20.16
N GLY A 9 0.60 10.27 20.23
CA GLY A 9 0.81 10.98 21.49
C GLY A 9 -0.17 12.14 21.75
N GLY A 10 0.34 13.20 22.38
CA GLY A 10 -0.50 14.32 22.81
C GLY A 10 -0.92 15.26 21.66
N LEU A 11 -2.04 15.97 21.85
CA LEU A 11 -2.48 17.01 20.93
C LEU A 11 -2.17 18.40 21.50
N ASN A 12 -1.28 19.14 20.85
CA ASN A 12 -0.96 20.53 21.17
C ASN A 12 -1.52 21.48 20.11
N LEU A 13 -2.71 22.04 20.36
CA LEU A 13 -3.43 22.87 19.39
C LEU A 13 -2.65 24.10 18.88
N PRO A 14 -1.93 24.87 19.72
CA PRO A 14 -1.08 25.96 19.24
C PRO A 14 0.02 25.50 18.26
N ARG A 15 0.68 24.38 18.56
CA ARG A 15 1.71 23.82 17.65
C ARG A 15 1.09 23.30 16.35
N LEU A 16 -0.05 22.63 16.44
CA LEU A 16 -0.78 22.14 15.26
C LEU A 16 -1.17 23.31 14.35
N ARG A 17 -1.69 24.39 14.92
CA ARG A 17 -2.04 25.64 14.20
C ARG A 17 -0.85 26.22 13.46
N ALA A 18 0.26 26.42 14.16
CA ALA A 18 1.48 26.96 13.56
C ALA A 18 2.03 26.04 12.44
N ALA A 19 1.99 24.72 12.64
CA ALA A 19 2.45 23.75 11.65
C ALA A 19 1.60 23.77 10.37
N LEU A 20 0.27 23.78 10.52
CA LEU A 20 -0.66 23.84 9.41
C LEU A 20 -0.60 25.18 8.66
N ALA A 21 -0.49 26.30 9.39
CA ALA A 21 -0.32 27.63 8.82
C ALA A 21 0.96 27.71 7.97
N ALA A 22 2.08 27.23 8.53
CA ALA A 22 3.37 27.21 7.84
C ALA A 22 3.34 26.35 6.57
N LEU A 23 2.72 25.18 6.64
CA LEU A 23 2.61 24.26 5.50
C LEU A 23 1.70 24.81 4.39
N ALA A 24 0.61 25.49 4.75
CA ALA A 24 -0.28 26.13 3.78
C ALA A 24 0.23 27.51 3.29
N GLY A 25 1.27 28.06 3.91
CA GLY A 25 1.80 29.38 3.58
C GLY A 25 0.84 30.53 3.93
N VAL A 26 0.01 30.35 4.96
CA VAL A 26 -0.99 31.33 5.42
C VAL A 26 -0.70 31.79 6.86
N PRO A 27 -1.24 32.93 7.31
CA PRO A 27 -1.14 33.32 8.70
C PRO A 27 -1.99 32.42 9.63
N GLU A 28 -1.66 32.35 10.92
CA GLU A 28 -2.32 31.43 11.87
C GLU A 28 -3.82 31.73 12.14
N ASP A 29 -4.29 32.94 11.83
CA ASP A 29 -5.70 33.34 11.93
C ASP A 29 -6.55 32.84 10.74
N GLU A 30 -5.91 32.39 9.66
CA GLU A 30 -6.51 31.69 8.51
C GLU A 30 -6.57 30.16 8.72
N VAL A 31 -6.27 29.68 9.93
CA VAL A 31 -6.37 28.26 10.30
C VAL A 31 -7.50 28.11 11.31
N ASP A 32 -8.45 27.22 11.05
CA ASP A 32 -9.50 26.82 11.98
C ASP A 32 -9.21 25.40 12.49
N ILE A 33 -9.16 25.22 13.81
CA ILE A 33 -8.95 23.92 14.45
C ILE A 33 -10.01 23.76 15.52
N SER A 34 -10.85 22.75 15.35
CA SER A 34 -12.00 22.52 16.23
C SER A 34 -12.28 21.04 16.40
N ASP A 35 -12.95 20.69 17.49
CA ASP A 35 -13.59 19.37 17.59
C ASP A 35 -14.73 19.24 16.55
N ARG A 36 -15.22 18.01 16.37
CA ARG A 36 -16.27 17.68 15.38
C ARG A 36 -17.57 18.45 15.60
N ASP A 37 -17.91 18.74 16.85
CA ASP A 37 -19.21 19.26 17.27
C ASP A 37 -19.21 20.78 17.50
N ALA A 38 -18.09 21.45 17.19
CA ALA A 38 -17.93 22.88 17.39
C ALA A 38 -18.87 23.70 16.51
N ALA A 39 -19.73 24.50 17.15
CA ALA A 39 -20.73 25.33 16.49
C ALA A 39 -20.15 26.63 15.89
N ASP A 40 -19.00 27.09 16.36
CA ASP A 40 -18.36 28.36 16.02
C ASP A 40 -17.26 28.24 14.96
N ARG A 41 -17.29 27.15 14.19
CA ARG A 41 -16.29 26.84 13.16
C ARG A 41 -16.21 27.91 12.07
N ASN A 42 -15.00 28.40 11.79
CA ASN A 42 -14.75 29.32 10.69
C ASN A 42 -14.57 28.55 9.36
N TRP A 43 -15.68 28.24 8.69
CA TRP A 43 -15.67 27.54 7.40
C TRP A 43 -14.96 28.32 6.27
N GLU A 44 -14.74 29.62 6.43
CA GLU A 44 -14.07 30.48 5.45
C GLU A 44 -12.54 30.50 5.62
N ALA A 45 -11.98 29.86 6.64
CA ALA A 45 -10.54 29.73 6.85
C ALA A 45 -9.86 28.96 5.70
N ALA A 46 -8.64 29.35 5.35
CA ALA A 46 -7.84 28.68 4.32
C ALA A 46 -7.47 27.23 4.70
N VAL A 47 -7.35 26.95 5.99
CA VAL A 47 -7.10 25.62 6.54
C VAL A 47 -8.17 25.26 7.57
N LEU A 48 -8.77 24.08 7.44
CA LEU A 48 -9.68 23.51 8.43
C LEU A 48 -9.06 22.23 8.98
N CYS A 49 -9.08 22.04 10.30
CA CYS A 49 -8.69 20.79 10.94
C CYS A 49 -9.76 20.39 11.94
N THR A 50 -10.41 19.25 11.71
CA THR A 50 -11.22 18.58 12.74
C THR A 50 -10.31 17.66 13.54
N TYR A 51 -10.41 17.63 14.86
CA TYR A 51 -9.76 16.60 15.68
C TYR A 51 -10.77 15.82 16.52
N GLU A 52 -10.52 14.52 16.67
CA GLU A 52 -11.36 13.62 17.47
C GLU A 52 -10.46 12.67 18.30
N PRO A 53 -10.81 12.36 19.55
CA PRO A 53 -10.09 11.35 20.32
C PRO A 53 -10.30 9.96 19.70
N VAL A 54 -9.27 9.13 19.74
CA VAL A 54 -9.29 7.76 19.22
C VAL A 54 -8.85 6.80 20.32
N GLY A 55 -9.48 5.63 20.38
CA GLY A 55 -9.10 4.55 21.29
C GLY A 55 -7.97 3.67 20.76
N GLY A 56 -7.42 2.83 21.63
CA GLY A 56 -6.39 1.84 21.27
C GLY A 56 -4.96 2.36 21.43
N ASP A 57 -4.11 2.09 20.44
CA ASP A 57 -2.67 2.43 20.46
C ASP A 57 -2.39 3.84 19.91
N VAL A 58 -3.44 4.56 19.53
CA VAL A 58 -3.40 5.93 19.01
C VAL A 58 -4.28 6.83 19.87
N SER A 59 -4.05 8.14 19.81
CA SER A 59 -4.70 9.10 20.71
C SER A 59 -5.68 10.04 19.99
N TRP A 60 -5.37 10.45 18.76
CA TRP A 60 -6.16 11.47 18.03
C TRP A 60 -6.24 11.18 16.54
N SER A 61 -7.41 11.42 15.95
CA SER A 61 -7.61 11.50 14.51
C SER A 61 -7.72 12.96 14.10
N LEU A 62 -7.09 13.33 12.99
CA LEU A 62 -7.11 14.65 12.40
C LEU A 62 -7.66 14.54 10.97
N ASP A 63 -8.71 15.30 10.69
CA ASP A 63 -9.24 15.50 9.33
C ASP A 63 -8.90 16.92 8.89
N ILE A 64 -7.94 17.02 7.97
CA ILE A 64 -7.29 18.27 7.57
C ILE A 64 -7.70 18.60 6.14
N TYR A 65 -8.29 19.78 5.96
CA TYR A 65 -8.58 20.36 4.66
C TYR A 65 -7.70 21.58 4.41
N LEU A 66 -6.95 21.56 3.31
CA LEU A 66 -6.16 22.69 2.80
C LEU A 66 -6.81 23.22 1.52
N ARG A 67 -7.16 24.51 1.46
CA ARG A 67 -7.82 25.09 0.29
C ARG A 67 -6.92 25.15 -0.95
N ASP A 68 -5.75 25.78 -0.79
CA ASP A 68 -4.88 26.17 -1.91
C ASP A 68 -3.53 25.44 -1.93
N ALA A 69 -3.28 24.54 -0.98
CA ALA A 69 -2.04 23.77 -0.85
C ALA A 69 -2.27 22.27 -1.08
N ASP A 70 -1.27 21.62 -1.67
CA ASP A 70 -1.22 20.16 -1.86
C ASP A 70 0.20 19.62 -1.61
N PRO A 71 0.64 19.53 -0.34
CA PRO A 71 1.94 18.92 0.01
C PRO A 71 1.97 17.40 -0.29
N GLY A 72 0.81 16.77 -0.46
CA GLY A 72 0.67 15.32 -0.38
C GLY A 72 0.80 14.79 1.06
N GLU A 73 0.29 13.58 1.29
CA GLU A 73 0.22 12.97 2.63
C GLU A 73 1.59 12.78 3.29
N LYS A 74 2.61 12.46 2.49
CA LYS A 74 3.97 12.24 2.99
C LYS A 74 4.54 13.51 3.63
N GLU A 75 4.57 14.61 2.88
CA GLU A 75 5.15 15.87 3.35
C GLU A 75 4.36 16.42 4.53
N LEU A 76 3.02 16.31 4.49
CA LEU A 76 2.16 16.68 5.61
C LEU A 76 2.47 15.85 6.87
N GLY A 77 2.55 14.52 6.75
CA GLY A 77 2.87 13.63 7.87
C GLY A 77 4.25 13.90 8.47
N GLU A 78 5.27 14.08 7.64
CA GLU A 78 6.64 14.42 8.07
C GLU A 78 6.70 15.77 8.79
N GLN A 79 6.06 16.81 8.23
CA GLN A 79 6.05 18.13 8.83
C GLN A 79 5.27 18.16 10.16
N LEU A 80 4.13 17.46 10.24
CA LEU A 80 3.34 17.36 11.47
C LEU A 80 4.11 16.62 12.57
N ALA A 81 4.73 15.48 12.24
CA ALA A 81 5.49 14.70 13.22
C ALA A 81 6.63 15.53 13.83
N ALA A 82 7.39 16.22 12.98
CA ALA A 82 8.48 17.08 13.40
C ALA A 82 8.00 18.28 14.24
N SER A 83 6.91 18.95 13.82
CA SER A 83 6.41 20.18 14.48
C SER A 83 5.73 19.91 15.82
N LEU A 84 5.01 18.79 15.93
CA LEU A 84 4.32 18.40 17.15
C LEU A 84 5.29 17.73 18.14
N GLY A 85 6.30 17.02 17.62
CA GLY A 85 7.17 16.16 18.42
C GLY A 85 6.51 14.81 18.74
N GLU A 86 5.54 14.38 17.93
CA GLU A 86 4.73 13.19 18.15
C GLU A 86 4.70 12.33 16.88
N PRO A 87 4.65 10.99 16.97
CA PRO A 87 4.52 10.16 15.79
C PRO A 87 3.17 10.36 15.09
N VAL A 88 3.20 10.36 13.77
CA VAL A 88 2.02 10.53 12.90
C VAL A 88 1.84 9.30 12.03
N LEU A 89 0.62 8.80 11.95
CA LEU A 89 0.17 7.75 11.05
C LEU A 89 -0.65 8.34 9.90
N TYR A 90 -0.48 7.81 8.70
CA TYR A 90 -1.35 8.09 7.56
C TYR A 90 -1.47 6.89 6.62
N SER A 91 -2.53 6.83 5.83
CA SER A 91 -2.80 5.73 4.90
C SER A 91 -1.64 5.58 3.92
N ALA A 92 -1.16 4.35 3.73
CA ALA A 92 -0.04 4.15 2.83
C ALA A 92 -0.44 3.93 1.36
N GLN A 93 -1.74 3.85 1.11
CA GLN A 93 -2.41 3.60 -0.16
C GLN A 93 -3.92 3.78 0.01
N ASP A 94 -4.64 3.79 -1.10
CA ASP A 94 -6.10 3.85 -1.10
C ASP A 94 -6.77 2.58 -0.55
N PHE A 95 -8.04 2.74 -0.15
CA PHE A 95 -8.85 1.81 0.62
C PHE A 95 -8.92 0.35 0.10
N PRO A 96 -8.94 -0.65 1.00
CA PRO A 96 -8.62 -0.57 2.44
C PRO A 96 -7.09 -0.70 2.66
N PRO A 97 -6.44 0.23 3.39
CA PRO A 97 -5.03 0.05 3.72
C PRO A 97 -4.90 -0.95 4.88
N SER A 98 -4.34 -2.13 4.63
CA SER A 98 -3.90 -3.00 5.73
C SER A 98 -2.62 -2.48 6.40
N ALA A 99 -1.94 -1.53 5.76
CA ALA A 99 -0.73 -0.89 6.28
C ALA A 99 -0.78 0.63 6.13
N HIS A 100 -0.30 1.31 7.16
CA HIS A 100 -0.14 2.75 7.27
C HIS A 100 1.35 3.11 7.25
N TRP A 101 1.66 4.35 6.88
CA TRP A 101 2.96 4.94 7.15
C TRP A 101 2.96 5.53 8.54
N LEU A 102 3.94 5.14 9.36
CA LEU A 102 4.27 5.76 10.64
C LEU A 102 5.49 6.64 10.44
N VAL A 103 5.38 7.91 10.81
CA VAL A 103 6.46 8.90 10.77
C VAL A 103 6.81 9.33 12.18
N GLU A 104 8.06 9.17 12.58
CA GLU A 104 8.59 9.65 13.85
C GLU A 104 9.04 11.12 13.75
N PRO A 105 9.17 11.84 14.89
CA PRO A 105 9.56 13.25 14.90
C PRO A 105 10.94 13.56 14.29
N ASP A 106 11.81 12.56 14.17
CA ASP A 106 13.11 12.66 13.52
C ASP A 106 13.04 12.55 11.99
N GLY A 107 11.83 12.38 11.44
CA GLY A 107 11.56 12.19 10.01
C GLY A 107 11.74 10.75 9.55
N SER A 108 12.06 9.80 10.45
CA SER A 108 12.10 8.39 10.08
C SER A 108 10.69 7.89 9.76
N ARG A 109 10.57 7.10 8.68
CA ARG A 109 9.28 6.60 8.20
C ARG A 109 9.30 5.09 8.00
N MET A 110 8.26 4.39 8.45
CA MET A 110 8.16 2.93 8.37
C MET A 110 6.72 2.45 8.20
N ARG A 111 6.54 1.19 7.82
CA ARG A 111 5.19 0.58 7.77
C ARG A 111 4.70 0.21 9.16
N ALA A 112 3.40 0.43 9.39
CA ALA A 112 2.67 -0.05 10.55
C ALA A 112 1.39 -0.76 10.07
N ARG A 113 1.14 -1.98 10.55
CA ARG A 113 -0.13 -2.67 10.32
C ARG A 113 -1.12 -2.21 11.39
N VAL A 114 -2.24 -1.68 10.93
CA VAL A 114 -3.26 -1.10 11.80
C VAL A 114 -4.58 -1.79 11.53
N TYR A 115 -5.29 -2.14 12.59
CA TYR A 115 -6.64 -2.70 12.53
C TYR A 115 -7.59 -1.81 13.31
N ASP A 116 -8.86 -1.82 12.91
CA ASP A 116 -9.93 -1.31 13.75
C ASP A 116 -9.99 -2.13 15.04
N GLY A 117 -10.20 -1.43 16.15
CA GLY A 117 -10.43 -2.02 17.45
C GLY A 117 -11.80 -2.70 17.54
N GLU A 118 -12.02 -3.41 18.64
CA GLU A 118 -13.28 -4.13 18.88
C GLU A 118 -14.42 -3.20 19.35
N ASP A 119 -14.14 -1.94 19.67
CA ASP A 119 -15.14 -0.96 20.06
C ASP A 119 -15.86 -0.40 18.83
N GLU A 120 -17.16 -0.66 18.73
CA GLU A 120 -18.02 -0.17 17.64
C GLU A 120 -18.59 1.24 17.92
N GLU A 121 -18.53 1.73 19.15
CA GLU A 121 -19.09 3.03 19.54
C GLU A 121 -18.13 4.20 19.31
N THR A 122 -16.82 3.94 19.41
CA THR A 122 -15.78 4.95 19.17
C THR A 122 -14.73 4.43 18.20
N LEU A 123 -14.17 5.34 17.37
CA LEU A 123 -13.03 4.96 16.52
C LEU A 123 -11.90 4.48 17.44
N SER A 124 -11.49 3.24 17.26
CA SER A 124 -10.41 2.61 18.00
C SER A 124 -9.47 1.98 17.00
N LEU A 125 -8.17 2.23 17.11
CA LEU A 125 -7.16 1.68 16.20
C LEU A 125 -6.08 0.97 17.00
N ARG A 126 -5.78 -0.28 16.60
CA ARG A 126 -4.74 -1.13 17.18
C ARG A 126 -3.59 -1.29 16.19
N ILE A 127 -2.38 -1.04 16.66
CA ILE A 127 -1.15 -1.25 15.88
C ILE A 127 -0.65 -2.66 16.18
N ASP A 128 -0.83 -3.57 15.22
CA ASP A 128 -0.49 -4.98 15.38
C ASP A 128 1.01 -5.26 15.21
N ALA A 129 1.63 -4.54 14.28
CA ALA A 129 3.03 -4.73 13.94
C ALA A 129 3.63 -3.51 13.24
N VAL A 130 4.94 -3.32 13.43
CA VAL A 130 5.74 -2.27 12.78
C VAL A 130 6.94 -2.87 12.07
N GLU A 131 7.39 -2.23 11.00
CA GLU A 131 8.54 -2.72 10.21
C GLU A 131 9.87 -2.63 11.00
N ARG A 132 9.98 -1.66 11.91
CA ARG A 132 11.17 -1.39 12.73
C ARG A 132 10.74 -0.98 14.14
N PRO A 133 11.60 -1.14 15.16
CA PRO A 133 11.28 -0.72 16.52
C PRO A 133 10.92 0.77 16.59
N VAL A 134 9.84 1.10 17.30
CA VAL A 134 9.37 2.47 17.53
C VAL A 134 9.39 2.74 19.03
N GLY A 135 10.01 3.85 19.46
CA GLY A 135 10.16 4.16 20.89
C GLY A 135 8.82 4.31 21.62
N PHE A 136 7.80 4.80 20.93
CA PHE A 136 6.43 4.98 21.43
C PHE A 136 5.62 3.68 21.51
N LEU A 137 6.10 2.60 20.88
CA LEU A 137 5.40 1.32 20.78
C LEU A 137 6.35 0.16 21.17
N PRO A 138 6.87 0.15 22.41
CA PRO A 138 7.91 -0.80 22.81
C PRO A 138 7.45 -2.27 22.80
N ASP A 139 6.14 -2.50 22.94
CA ASP A 139 5.54 -3.83 23.03
C ASP A 139 4.94 -4.32 21.70
N VAL A 140 4.95 -3.48 20.66
CA VAL A 140 4.43 -3.85 19.33
C VAL A 140 5.44 -4.74 18.61
N ARG A 141 4.93 -5.79 17.96
CA ARG A 141 5.73 -6.76 17.21
C ARG A 141 6.46 -6.09 16.05
N VAL A 142 7.73 -6.43 15.86
CA VAL A 142 8.52 -6.00 14.71
C VAL A 142 8.53 -7.10 13.64
N GLU A 143 7.93 -6.83 12.49
CA GLU A 143 7.89 -7.76 11.36
C GLU A 143 7.74 -7.08 10.00
N ALA A 144 8.07 -7.81 8.93
CA ALA A 144 7.82 -7.35 7.57
C ALA A 144 6.32 -7.46 7.24
N GLN A 145 5.81 -6.51 6.45
CA GLN A 145 4.39 -6.38 6.10
C GLN A 145 4.13 -6.82 4.66
N PRO A 146 4.01 -8.15 4.38
CA PRO A 146 3.82 -8.66 3.03
C PRO A 146 2.48 -8.22 2.40
N GLU A 147 1.47 -7.87 3.18
CA GLU A 147 0.17 -7.40 2.68
C GLU A 147 0.30 -6.15 1.79
N VAL A 148 1.23 -5.25 2.09
CA VAL A 148 1.57 -4.08 1.28
C VAL A 148 1.93 -4.46 -0.16
N ILE A 149 2.58 -5.61 -0.34
CA ILE A 149 2.99 -6.10 -1.66
C ILE A 149 1.76 -6.51 -2.47
N ARG A 150 0.79 -7.20 -1.86
CA ARG A 150 -0.45 -7.63 -2.53
C ARG A 150 -1.29 -6.45 -2.97
N GLU A 151 -1.34 -5.42 -2.15
CA GLU A 151 -2.18 -4.26 -2.40
C GLU A 151 -1.53 -3.26 -3.37
N HIS A 152 -0.20 -3.27 -3.48
CA HIS A 152 0.51 -2.49 -4.47
C HIS A 152 0.18 -2.97 -5.89
N ARG A 153 -0.57 -2.14 -6.62
CA ARG A 153 -0.99 -2.43 -8.00
C ARG A 153 0.15 -2.25 -8.98
N MET A 154 0.37 -3.28 -9.79
CA MET A 154 1.28 -3.22 -10.94
C MET A 154 0.50 -2.84 -12.20
N ALA A 155 1.13 -2.10 -13.10
CA ALA A 155 0.57 -1.89 -14.43
C ALA A 155 0.57 -3.21 -15.22
N THR A 156 -0.54 -3.51 -15.90
CA THR A 156 -0.72 -4.73 -16.69
C THR A 156 -1.19 -4.40 -18.12
N PRO A 157 -0.40 -3.64 -18.91
CA PRO A 157 -0.83 -3.14 -20.22
C PRO A 157 -1.20 -4.24 -21.23
N ILE A 158 -0.58 -5.42 -21.17
CA ILE A 158 -0.90 -6.54 -22.06
C ILE A 158 -2.30 -7.06 -21.72
N THR A 159 -2.55 -7.30 -20.44
CA THR A 159 -3.86 -7.75 -19.92
C THR A 159 -4.95 -6.72 -20.17
N ASP A 160 -4.65 -5.43 -19.92
CA ASP A 160 -5.60 -4.34 -20.12
C ASP A 160 -6.00 -4.18 -21.59
N GLY A 161 -5.04 -4.35 -22.51
CA GLY A 161 -5.30 -4.36 -23.95
C GLY A 161 -6.24 -5.50 -24.40
N LEU A 162 -6.20 -6.65 -23.72
CA LEU A 162 -7.08 -7.79 -24.02
C LEU A 162 -8.46 -7.68 -23.38
N ARG A 163 -8.62 -6.93 -22.29
CA ARG A 163 -9.88 -6.81 -21.55
C ARG A 163 -11.04 -6.35 -22.44
N GLY A 164 -10.77 -5.39 -23.33
CA GLY A 164 -11.78 -4.89 -24.28
C GLY A 164 -12.18 -5.89 -25.38
N LEU A 165 -11.34 -6.88 -25.67
CA LEU A 165 -11.58 -7.90 -26.70
C LEU A 165 -12.31 -9.13 -26.16
N LEU A 166 -12.02 -9.52 -24.92
CA LEU A 166 -12.50 -10.78 -24.35
C LEU A 166 -13.79 -10.62 -23.51
N GLY A 167 -14.02 -9.43 -22.95
CA GLY A 167 -15.17 -9.18 -22.07
C GLY A 167 -15.22 -10.09 -20.83
N ASP A 168 -16.37 -10.11 -20.17
CA ASP A 168 -16.54 -10.82 -18.88
C ASP A 168 -16.48 -12.35 -19.00
N ALA A 169 -16.72 -12.91 -20.19
CA ALA A 169 -16.73 -14.35 -20.42
C ALA A 169 -15.34 -15.00 -20.25
N ALA A 170 -14.27 -14.21 -20.29
CA ALA A 170 -12.89 -14.67 -20.05
C ALA A 170 -12.29 -14.09 -18.76
N LYS A 171 -13.11 -13.69 -17.79
CA LYS A 171 -12.65 -13.07 -16.55
C LYS A 171 -11.53 -13.86 -15.85
N ALA A 172 -11.71 -15.16 -15.65
CA ALA A 172 -10.68 -16.00 -15.01
C ALA A 172 -9.33 -15.98 -15.75
N VAL A 173 -9.37 -15.97 -17.09
CA VAL A 173 -8.17 -15.89 -17.93
C VAL A 173 -7.50 -14.53 -17.84
N LEU A 174 -8.30 -13.46 -17.83
CA LEU A 174 -7.79 -12.09 -17.66
C LEU A 174 -7.20 -11.88 -16.27
N ASP A 175 -7.82 -12.43 -15.22
CA ASP A 175 -7.33 -12.36 -13.85
C ASP A 175 -5.99 -13.12 -13.72
N GLY A 176 -5.91 -14.34 -14.27
CA GLY A 176 -4.67 -15.14 -14.28
C GLY A 176 -3.54 -14.51 -15.12
N LEU A 177 -3.86 -13.96 -16.29
CA LEU A 177 -2.88 -13.24 -17.11
C LEU A 177 -2.40 -11.95 -16.42
N GLY A 178 -3.32 -11.22 -15.79
CA GLY A 178 -3.01 -10.01 -15.02
C GLY A 178 -2.09 -10.30 -13.84
N ALA A 179 -2.33 -11.37 -13.08
CA ALA A 179 -1.43 -11.81 -12.02
C ALA A 179 -0.03 -12.16 -12.56
N TRP A 180 0.02 -12.91 -13.67
CA TRP A 180 1.29 -13.31 -14.28
C TRP A 180 2.11 -12.13 -14.83
N GLU A 181 1.43 -11.20 -15.49
CA GLU A 181 2.03 -9.95 -15.97
C GLU A 181 2.50 -9.10 -14.79
N ALA A 182 1.67 -8.94 -13.76
CA ALA A 182 2.01 -8.15 -12.57
C ALA A 182 3.26 -8.68 -11.87
N LEU A 183 3.41 -10.00 -11.69
CA LEU A 183 4.64 -10.60 -11.15
C LEU A 183 5.86 -10.20 -11.99
N THR A 184 5.73 -10.34 -13.31
CA THR A 184 6.84 -10.10 -14.24
C THR A 184 7.26 -8.63 -14.24
N VAL A 185 6.29 -7.71 -14.30
CA VAL A 185 6.54 -6.27 -14.21
C VAL A 185 7.18 -5.92 -12.87
N ARG A 186 6.67 -6.47 -11.77
CA ARG A 186 7.21 -6.26 -10.42
C ARG A 186 8.67 -6.70 -10.33
N MET A 187 8.98 -7.89 -10.82
CA MET A 187 10.34 -8.42 -10.90
C MET A 187 11.26 -7.48 -11.69
N THR A 188 10.86 -7.07 -12.88
CA THR A 188 11.70 -6.20 -13.75
C THR A 188 11.82 -4.76 -13.25
N SER A 189 10.93 -4.34 -12.35
CA SER A 189 10.91 -2.99 -11.76
C SER A 189 11.62 -2.92 -10.40
N GLY A 190 12.29 -3.99 -9.98
CA GLY A 190 13.03 -4.02 -8.73
C GLY A 190 12.17 -4.30 -7.49
N TRP A 191 11.11 -5.09 -7.63
CA TRP A 191 10.26 -5.57 -6.53
C TRP A 191 9.54 -4.47 -5.73
N PRO A 192 8.83 -3.53 -6.38
CA PRO A 192 8.08 -2.52 -5.65
C PRO A 192 7.01 -3.16 -4.74
N PRO A 193 6.62 -2.46 -3.65
CA PRO A 193 7.07 -1.10 -3.32
C PRO A 193 8.43 -1.02 -2.60
N ASP A 194 8.87 -2.10 -1.94
CA ASP A 194 9.97 -2.02 -0.95
C ASP A 194 11.22 -2.84 -1.31
N GLY A 195 11.30 -3.40 -2.51
CA GLY A 195 12.48 -4.12 -3.00
C GLY A 195 12.59 -5.58 -2.56
N TRP A 196 11.50 -6.17 -2.06
CA TRP A 196 11.47 -7.57 -1.59
C TRP A 196 10.14 -8.25 -1.97
N TYR A 197 10.11 -9.59 -1.92
CA TYR A 197 8.94 -10.39 -2.27
C TYR A 197 8.91 -11.70 -1.47
N PRO A 198 7.81 -12.07 -0.78
CA PRO A 198 7.71 -13.34 -0.06
C PRO A 198 7.83 -14.55 -0.99
N LEU A 199 8.48 -15.61 -0.50
CA LEU A 199 8.61 -16.86 -1.25
C LEU A 199 7.24 -17.54 -1.45
N GLU A 200 6.36 -17.41 -0.46
CA GLU A 200 4.99 -17.91 -0.52
C GLU A 200 4.22 -17.27 -1.66
N TYR A 201 4.35 -15.95 -1.84
CA TYR A 201 3.69 -15.22 -2.93
C TYR A 201 4.28 -15.59 -4.27
N TRP A 202 5.61 -15.76 -4.35
CA TRP A 202 6.25 -16.26 -5.56
C TRP A 202 5.66 -17.61 -5.97
N ASN A 203 5.53 -18.56 -5.04
CA ASN A 203 4.95 -19.88 -5.32
C ASN A 203 3.46 -19.79 -5.70
N GLU A 204 2.71 -18.89 -5.07
CA GLU A 204 1.31 -18.60 -5.40
C GLU A 204 1.18 -18.12 -6.86
N ASP A 205 2.01 -17.17 -7.28
CA ASP A 205 2.00 -16.65 -8.65
C ASP A 205 2.39 -17.69 -9.70
N LEU A 206 3.36 -18.56 -9.39
CA LEU A 206 3.67 -19.71 -10.26
C LEU A 206 2.47 -20.68 -10.36
N GLY A 207 1.66 -20.77 -9.30
CA GLY A 207 0.38 -21.49 -9.27
C GLY A 207 -0.66 -20.83 -10.18
N TYR A 208 -0.80 -19.50 -10.14
CA TYR A 208 -1.68 -18.77 -11.07
C TYR A 208 -1.30 -19.00 -12.54
N ARG A 209 -0.01 -19.18 -12.83
CA ARG A 209 0.44 -19.55 -14.18
C ARG A 209 0.07 -20.99 -14.59
N ASP A 210 0.03 -21.93 -13.64
CA ASP A 210 -0.50 -23.29 -13.85
C ASP A 210 -2.01 -23.24 -14.18
N GLU A 211 -2.78 -22.46 -13.41
CA GLU A 211 -4.23 -22.28 -13.60
C GLU A 211 -4.56 -21.60 -14.93
N LEU A 212 -3.83 -20.53 -15.27
CA LEU A 212 -3.95 -19.83 -16.55
C LEU A 212 -3.74 -20.77 -17.74
N GLU A 213 -2.77 -21.69 -17.67
CA GLU A 213 -2.56 -22.69 -18.72
C GLU A 213 -3.77 -23.62 -18.87
N ALA A 214 -4.40 -24.02 -17.76
CA ALA A 214 -5.58 -24.86 -17.78
C ALA A 214 -6.82 -24.11 -18.32
N ASP A 215 -6.99 -22.84 -17.98
CA ASP A 215 -8.13 -22.04 -18.41
C ASP A 215 -8.07 -21.68 -19.90
N ILE A 216 -6.89 -21.43 -20.45
CA ILE A 216 -6.71 -21.22 -21.89
C ILE A 216 -7.23 -22.40 -22.71
N ARG A 217 -7.06 -23.64 -22.23
CA ARG A 217 -7.54 -24.87 -22.90
C ARG A 217 -9.07 -24.96 -22.96
N ARG A 218 -9.78 -24.19 -22.13
CA ARG A 218 -11.25 -24.16 -22.08
C ARG A 218 -11.84 -23.08 -22.98
N LEU A 219 -11.02 -22.17 -23.50
CA LEU A 219 -11.47 -21.10 -24.38
C LEU A 219 -11.77 -21.59 -25.80
N PRO A 220 -12.67 -20.90 -26.53
CA PRO A 220 -12.78 -21.04 -27.97
C PRO A 220 -11.42 -20.78 -28.64
N GLU A 221 -11.12 -21.52 -29.72
CA GLU A 221 -9.82 -21.50 -30.39
C GLU A 221 -9.32 -20.09 -30.74
N SER A 222 -10.21 -19.23 -31.25
CA SER A 222 -9.87 -17.85 -31.61
C SER A 222 -9.45 -17.00 -30.39
N LEU A 223 -10.09 -17.19 -29.24
CA LEU A 223 -9.75 -16.49 -28.01
C LEU A 223 -8.50 -17.10 -27.37
N ALA A 224 -8.38 -18.43 -27.39
CA ALA A 224 -7.21 -19.14 -26.90
C ALA A 224 -5.93 -18.69 -27.62
N ALA A 225 -5.99 -18.48 -28.95
CA ALA A 225 -4.85 -18.01 -29.74
C ALA A 225 -4.40 -16.59 -29.34
N ALA A 226 -5.36 -15.67 -29.16
CA ALA A 226 -5.07 -14.29 -28.74
C ALA A 226 -4.43 -14.26 -27.34
N VAL A 227 -5.00 -15.00 -26.39
CA VAL A 227 -4.46 -15.10 -25.03
C VAL A 227 -3.09 -15.78 -25.03
N SER A 228 -2.91 -16.87 -25.77
CA SER A 228 -1.62 -17.59 -25.83
C SER A 228 -0.51 -16.70 -26.37
N THR A 229 -0.83 -15.80 -27.31
CA THR A 229 0.11 -14.79 -27.82
C THR A 229 0.53 -13.83 -26.71
N ALA A 230 -0.42 -13.30 -25.94
CA ALA A 230 -0.14 -12.41 -24.82
C ALA A 230 0.67 -13.11 -23.70
N VAL A 231 0.32 -14.34 -23.35
CA VAL A 231 1.09 -15.16 -22.41
C VAL A 231 2.52 -15.34 -22.89
N GLY A 232 2.74 -15.57 -24.18
CA GLY A 232 4.07 -15.69 -24.77
C GLY A 232 4.95 -14.46 -24.52
N LEU A 233 4.39 -13.26 -24.62
CA LEU A 233 5.11 -12.00 -24.36
C LEU A 233 5.52 -11.87 -22.89
N VAL A 234 4.62 -12.22 -21.97
CA VAL A 234 4.92 -12.21 -20.53
C VAL A 234 5.95 -13.29 -20.18
N ASP A 235 5.79 -14.50 -20.73
CA ASP A 235 6.69 -15.63 -20.55
C ASP A 235 8.13 -15.31 -21.03
N GLU A 236 8.28 -14.58 -22.13
CA GLU A 236 9.58 -14.10 -22.62
C GLU A 236 10.24 -13.14 -21.63
N THR A 237 9.48 -12.19 -21.10
CA THR A 237 9.97 -11.23 -20.11
C THR A 237 10.34 -11.93 -18.81
N PHE A 238 9.50 -12.85 -18.33
CA PHE A 238 9.78 -13.67 -17.17
C PHE A 238 11.07 -14.48 -17.35
N ARG A 239 11.26 -15.11 -18.52
CA ARG A 239 12.45 -15.88 -18.84
C ARG A 239 13.71 -15.01 -18.83
N ALA A 240 13.64 -13.81 -19.40
CA ALA A 240 14.77 -12.88 -19.46
C ALA A 240 15.20 -12.38 -18.06
N ALA A 241 14.26 -12.25 -17.13
CA ALA A 241 14.50 -11.75 -15.78
C ALA A 241 14.79 -12.83 -14.72
N THR A 242 14.87 -14.10 -15.13
CA THR A 242 15.11 -15.24 -14.24
C THR A 242 16.21 -16.15 -14.77
N ARG A 243 16.78 -16.99 -13.90
CA ARG A 243 17.73 -18.04 -14.26
C ARG A 243 17.16 -19.43 -13.98
N GLU A 244 17.68 -20.46 -14.65
CA GLU A 244 17.24 -21.84 -14.41
C GLU A 244 17.76 -22.40 -13.09
N ILE A 245 16.95 -23.26 -12.47
CA ILE A 245 17.27 -24.04 -11.27
C ILE A 245 16.88 -25.50 -11.46
N GLY A 246 17.63 -26.39 -10.81
CA GLY A 246 17.31 -27.82 -10.71
C GLY A 246 16.37 -28.13 -9.55
N GLY A 247 16.07 -29.41 -9.32
CA GLY A 247 15.39 -29.88 -8.10
C GLY A 247 13.86 -29.77 -8.11
N VAL A 248 13.25 -29.22 -9.17
CA VAL A 248 11.80 -29.17 -9.32
C VAL A 248 11.26 -30.52 -9.79
N GLY A 249 10.23 -31.02 -9.09
CA GLY A 249 9.62 -32.32 -9.36
C GLY A 249 9.04 -32.48 -10.78
N PRO A 250 8.90 -33.73 -11.26
CA PRO A 250 8.22 -33.99 -12.53
C PRO A 250 6.76 -33.52 -12.48
N GLY A 251 6.26 -32.99 -13.60
CA GLY A 251 4.86 -32.56 -13.74
C GLY A 251 4.59 -31.06 -13.51
N LYS A 252 5.61 -30.29 -13.11
CA LYS A 252 5.52 -28.82 -13.05
C LYS A 252 5.89 -28.15 -14.37
N GLY A 253 5.23 -27.03 -14.67
CA GLY A 253 5.53 -26.18 -15.82
C GLY A 253 6.97 -25.66 -15.80
N TRP A 254 7.50 -25.25 -16.96
CA TRP A 254 8.89 -24.81 -17.08
C TRP A 254 9.21 -23.57 -16.22
N TRP A 255 8.21 -22.72 -15.94
CA TRP A 255 8.35 -21.53 -15.09
C TRP A 255 8.74 -21.87 -13.65
N TRP A 256 8.35 -23.03 -13.13
CA TRP A 256 8.77 -23.50 -11.80
C TRP A 256 10.28 -23.76 -11.70
N ARG A 257 10.95 -24.01 -12.82
CA ARG A 257 12.39 -24.25 -12.88
C ARG A 257 13.19 -22.97 -12.99
N ARG A 258 12.61 -21.84 -12.57
CA ARG A 258 13.22 -20.53 -12.69
C ARG A 258 13.11 -19.76 -11.40
N VAL A 259 14.11 -18.92 -11.17
CA VAL A 259 14.21 -18.05 -9.99
C VAL A 259 14.72 -16.68 -10.44
N PRO A 260 14.24 -15.57 -9.84
CA PRO A 260 14.80 -14.25 -10.09
C PRO A 260 16.26 -14.14 -9.64
N GLU A 261 16.98 -13.20 -10.26
CA GLU A 261 18.34 -12.83 -9.87
C GLU A 261 18.49 -11.30 -9.80
N PRO A 262 18.73 -10.70 -8.61
CA PRO A 262 18.84 -11.35 -7.30
C PRO A 262 17.49 -11.87 -6.78
N VAL A 263 17.57 -12.77 -5.81
CA VAL A 263 16.40 -13.33 -5.12
C VAL A 263 15.81 -12.28 -4.16
N PRO A 264 14.47 -12.01 -4.20
CA PRO A 264 13.87 -10.94 -3.43
C PRO A 264 13.34 -11.35 -2.04
N TRP A 265 13.29 -12.63 -1.70
CA TRP A 265 12.87 -13.07 -0.36
C TRP A 265 14.02 -13.05 0.65
N ARG A 266 13.69 -12.74 1.91
CA ARG A 266 14.61 -12.78 3.04
C ARG A 266 14.58 -14.20 3.65
N GLY A 267 15.64 -14.98 3.46
CA GLY A 267 15.74 -16.36 3.98
C GLY A 267 16.41 -17.31 2.99
N VAL A 268 16.84 -18.50 3.45
CA VAL A 268 17.54 -19.50 2.61
C VAL A 268 16.50 -20.34 1.84
N LEU A 269 16.76 -20.53 0.54
CA LEU A 269 16.05 -21.41 -0.41
C LEU A 269 16.03 -22.89 0.01
#